data_AF-A0AB38UWS7-F1
#
_entry.id   AF-A0AB38UWS7-F1
#
_cell.length_a   1.000
_cell.length_b   1.000
_cell.length_c   1.000
_cell.angle_alpha   90.00
_cell.angle_beta   90.00
_cell.angle_gamma   90.00
#
_symmetry.space_group_name_H-M   'P 1'
#
loop_
_entity.id
_entity.type
_entity.pdbx_description
1 polymer ?
#
loop_
_entity_poly.entity_id
_entity_poly.type
_entity_poly.pdbx_seq_one_letter_code
_entity_poly.pdbx_strand_id
1 'polypeptide(L)' 'MLTQTSTHVASLIDGEIVEESDLGSIQRLTADTFPILKGLSIKRLLINPGAMRTPCAHRTDTPMPTN' A
#
# COMPACT_ATOMS: atom_id res chain seq x y z
N MET A 1 -11.23 -12.30 -16.73
CA MET A 1 -12.04 -11.76 -15.62
C MET A 1 -12.27 -10.28 -15.90
N LEU A 2 -13.48 -9.88 -16.33
CA LEU A 2 -13.80 -8.47 -16.56
C LEU A 2 -14.19 -7.87 -15.20
N THR A 3 -13.26 -7.23 -14.51
CA THR A 3 -13.59 -6.46 -13.30
C THR A 3 -14.38 -5.24 -13.73
N GLN A 4 -15.69 -5.27 -13.49
CA GLN A 4 -16.55 -4.11 -13.64
C GLN A 4 -15.94 -2.96 -12.81
N THR A 5 -15.52 -1.89 -13.49
CA THR A 5 -14.97 -0.70 -12.84
C THR A 5 -16.07 -0.03 -12.02
N SER A 6 -16.06 -0.25 -10.70
CA SER A 6 -16.99 0.36 -9.75
C SER A 6 -16.25 1.40 -8.93
N THR A 7 -16.89 2.54 -8.69
CA THR A 7 -16.35 3.63 -7.86
C THR A 7 -16.06 3.18 -6.42
N HIS A 8 -16.63 2.06 -5.99
CA HIS A 8 -16.53 1.56 -4.61
C HIS A 8 -15.80 0.22 -4.50
N VAL A 9 -15.31 -0.34 -5.62
CA VAL A 9 -14.62 -1.64 -5.63
C VAL A 9 -13.31 -1.51 -6.38
N ALA A 10 -12.22 -1.85 -5.72
CA ALA A 10 -10.89 -1.91 -6.30
C ALA A 10 -10.18 -3.21 -5.85
N SER A 11 -9.40 -3.81 -6.76
CA SER A 11 -8.58 -4.98 -6.44
C SER A 11 -7.33 -4.54 -5.68
N LEU A 12 -7.03 -5.21 -4.57
CA LEU A 12 -5.75 -5.05 -3.87
C LEU A 12 -4.67 -5.97 -4.42
N ILE A 13 -5.04 -6.96 -5.25
CA ILE A 13 -4.10 -7.91 -5.86
C ILE A 13 -3.52 -7.29 -7.13
N ASP A 14 -4.38 -6.67 -7.94
CA ASP A 14 -4.03 -6.02 -9.21
C ASP A 14 -3.76 -4.51 -9.03
N GLY A 15 -3.50 -4.09 -7.79
CA GLY A 15 -3.17 -2.71 -7.46
C GLY A 15 -1.74 -2.32 -7.88
N GLU A 16 -1.38 -1.06 -7.64
CA GLU A 16 -0.03 -0.56 -7.92
C GLU A 16 1.01 -1.35 -7.09
N ILE A 17 2.00 -1.94 -7.77
CA ILE A 17 3.08 -2.66 -7.12
C ILE A 17 4.13 -1.65 -6.64
N VAL A 18 4.34 -1.60 -5.33
CA VAL A 18 5.37 -0.74 -4.71
C VAL A 18 6.69 -1.49 -4.58
N GLU A 19 6.62 -2.80 -4.33
CA GLU A 19 7.77 -3.67 -4.15
C GLU A 19 7.36 -5.10 -4.50
N GLU A 20 8.22 -5.83 -5.20
CA GLU A 20 8.02 -7.23 -5.54
C GLU A 20 9.37 -7.95 -5.60
N SER A 21 9.44 -9.12 -4.95
CA SER A 21 10.63 -9.97 -4.91
C SER A 21 10.24 -11.43 -4.66
N ASP A 22 11.21 -12.34 -4.71
CA ASP A 22 11.00 -13.75 -4.36
C ASP A 22 10.54 -13.96 -2.90
N LEU A 23 10.76 -12.96 -2.03
CA LEU A 23 10.38 -12.99 -0.62
C LEU A 23 8.94 -12.54 -0.36
N GLY A 24 8.29 -11.95 -1.37
CA GLY A 24 6.93 -11.43 -1.26
C GLY A 24 6.72 -10.13 -2.03
N SER A 25 5.58 -9.49 -1.79
CA SER A 25 5.17 -8.30 -2.54
C SER A 25 4.34 -7.33 -1.72
N ILE A 26 4.32 -6.08 -2.21
CA ILE A 26 3.52 -5.00 -1.66
C ILE A 26 2.78 -4.33 -2.79
N GLN A 27 1.46 -4.29 -2.65
CA GLN A 27 0.63 -3.42 -3.47
C GLN A 27 0.09 -2.27 -2.63
N ARG A 28 -0.15 -1.13 -3.28
CA ARG A 28 -0.70 0.06 -2.67
C ARG A 28 -1.92 0.53 -3.45
N LEU A 29 -2.89 1.05 -2.70
CA LEU A 29 -4.01 1.79 -3.22
C LEU A 29 -4.12 3.12 -2.46
N THR A 30 -4.08 4.24 -3.20
CA THR A 30 -4.18 5.61 -2.68
C THR A 30 -5.32 6.36 -3.35
N ALA A 31 -5.55 7.59 -2.89
CA ALA A 31 -6.50 8.51 -3.51
C ALA A 31 -6.14 8.90 -4.96
N ASP A 32 -4.88 8.70 -5.39
CA ASP A 32 -4.41 9.06 -6.74
C ASP A 32 -5.08 8.18 -7.81
N THR A 33 -5.27 6.90 -7.49
CA THR A 33 -5.90 5.91 -8.37
C THR A 33 -7.31 5.53 -7.92
N PHE A 34 -7.66 5.77 -6.66
CA PHE A 34 -8.98 5.47 -6.10
C PHE A 34 -9.47 6.62 -5.19
N PRO A 35 -10.09 7.68 -5.76
CA PRO A 35 -10.34 8.95 -5.06
C PRO A 35 -11.17 8.86 -3.76
N ILE A 36 -11.96 7.79 -3.59
CA ILE A 36 -12.71 7.55 -2.36
C ILE A 36 -11.80 7.32 -1.13
N LEU A 37 -10.54 6.96 -1.33
CA LEU A 37 -9.53 6.85 -0.27
C LEU A 37 -8.92 8.20 0.12
N LYS A 38 -9.58 9.33 -0.16
CA LYS A 38 -9.07 10.64 0.29
C LYS A 38 -8.86 10.66 1.81
N GLY A 39 -7.61 10.86 2.24
CA GLY A 39 -7.22 10.81 3.66
C GLY A 39 -6.90 9.40 4.19
N LEU A 40 -6.95 8.38 3.33
CA LEU A 40 -6.65 6.99 3.66
C LEU A 40 -5.68 6.38 2.64
N SER A 41 -5.00 5.31 3.04
CA SER A 41 -4.25 4.47 2.11
C SER A 41 -4.35 3.02 2.55
N ILE A 42 -4.38 2.10 1.58
CA ILE A 42 -4.40 0.67 1.83
C ILE A 42 -3.13 0.08 1.22
N LYS A 43 -2.46 -0.78 1.99
CA LYS A 43 -1.31 -1.54 1.50
C LYS A 43 -1.58 -3.01 1.71
N ARG A 44 -1.49 -3.80 0.65
CA ARG A 44 -1.48 -5.26 0.73
C ARG A 44 -0.04 -5.70 0.86
N LEU A 45 0.21 -6.58 1.83
CA LEU A 45 1.51 -7.18 2.07
C LEU A 45 1.37 -8.70 1.96
N LEU A 46 2.09 -9.26 0.98
CA LEU A 46 2.35 -10.69 0.88
C LEU A 46 3.76 -10.98 1.38
N ILE A 47 3.90 -11.86 2.38
CA ILE A 47 5.18 -12.38 2.84
C ILE A 47 5.17 -13.87 2.56
N ASN A 48 6.15 -14.35 1.77
CA ASN A 48 6.26 -15.77 1.49
C ASN A 48 6.77 -16.53 2.73
N PRO A 49 6.45 -17.83 2.88
CA PRO A 49 6.92 -18.62 4.01
C PRO A 49 8.44 -18.52 4.20
N GLY A 50 8.89 -18.24 5.43
CA GLY A 50 10.32 -18.08 5.76
C GLY A 50 10.90 -16.70 5.47
N ALA A 51 10.16 -15.79 4.82
CA ALA A 51 10.57 -14.41 4.63
C ALA A 51 10.18 -13.49 5.81
N MET A 52 10.86 -12.36 5.92
CA MET A 52 10.58 -11.32 6.90
C MET A 52 10.74 -9.94 6.26
N ARG A 53 9.92 -8.97 6.69
CA ARG A 53 10.12 -7.59 6.30
C ARG A 53 11.20 -6.93 7.16
N THR A 54 12.01 -6.09 6.52
CA THR A 54 12.92 -5.20 7.24
C THR A 54 12.12 -4.26 8.16
N PRO A 55 12.59 -4.02 9.40
CA PRO A 55 11.97 -3.04 10.27
C PRO A 55 11.91 -1.67 9.59
N CYS A 56 10.73 -1.05 9.59
CA CYS A 56 10.50 0.26 9.00
C CYS A 56 9.80 1.16 10.01
N ALA A 57 10.37 2.33 10.29
CA ALA A 57 9.73 3.34 11.12
C ALA A 57 8.55 3.97 10.35
N HIS A 58 7.43 4.20 11.04
CA HIS A 58 6.43 5.13 10.54
C HIS A 58 7.07 6.54 10.60
N ARG A 59 7.34 7.16 9.45
CA ARG A 59 7.86 8.53 9.44
C ARG A 59 6.76 9.46 9.94
N THR A 60 6.91 9.93 11.16
CA THR A 60 6.10 11.02 11.72
C THR A 60 6.83 12.33 11.41
N ASP A 61 6.35 13.10 10.43
CA ASP A 61 6.90 14.42 10.08
C ASP A 61 6.42 15.50 11.09
N THR A 62 6.75 15.35 12.37
CA THR A 62 6.58 16.43 13.35
C THR A 62 7.91 17.16 13.51
N PRO A 63 8.07 18.39 12.99
CA PRO A 63 9.26 19.17 13.26
C PRO A 63 9.33 19.50 14.76
N MET A 64 10.49 19.24 15.38
CA MET A 64 10.76 19.66 16.76
C MET A 64 10.80 21.20 16.81
N PRO A 65 10.20 21.84 17.83
CA PRO A 65 10.33 23.28 18.01
C PRO A 65 11.79 23.63 18.33
N THR A 66 12.41 24.48 17.51
CA THR A 66 13.69 25.11 17.81
C THR A 66 13.47 26.24 18.82
N ASN A 67 14.17 26.19 19.95
CA ASN A 67 14.26 27.29 20.93
C ASN A 67 15.18 28.40 20.41
#